data_AF-A0A497A731-F1
#
_entry.id   AF-A0A497A731-F1
#
_cell.length_a   1.000
_cell.length_b   1.000
_cell.length_c   1.000
_cell.angle_alpha   90.00
_cell.angle_beta   90.00
_cell.angle_gamma   90.00
#
_symmetry.space_group_name_H-M   'P 1'
#
loop_
_entity.id
_entity.type
_entity.pdbx_description
1 polymer ?
#
loop_
_entity_poly.entity_id
_entity_poly.type
_entity_poly.pdbx_seq_one_letter_code
_entity_poly.pdbx_strand_id
1 'polypeptide(L)'
;MEWKNILIASSAFGLYVICPRMSAMIVQQAKMKGLNLYAVIVLGALISIPLFVILSRITIRFGTGWAILFAAAGDVAAAALLGVIDLKTGVELAIITVFVYIGIRLAPVISGRIFQ
;
A
#
# COMPACT_ATOMS: atom_id res chain seq x y z
N MET A 1 2.06 23.00 -21.11
CA MET A 1 1.98 23.02 -19.63
C MET A 1 1.57 21.68 -19.02
N GLU A 2 0.79 20.85 -19.73
CA GLU A 2 0.36 19.54 -19.20
C GLU A 2 1.50 18.55 -18.91
N TRP A 3 2.52 18.45 -19.77
CA TRP A 3 3.61 17.47 -19.59
C TRP A 3 4.42 17.67 -18.31
N LYS A 4 4.66 18.94 -17.93
CA LYS A 4 5.34 19.30 -16.69
C LYS A 4 4.49 18.91 -15.48
N ASN A 5 3.17 19.11 -15.55
CA ASN A 5 2.26 18.73 -14.47
C ASN A 5 2.14 17.21 -14.33
N ILE A 6 2.11 16.47 -15.45
CA ILE A 6 2.12 14.99 -15.43
C ILE A 6 3.42 14.46 -14.85
N LEU A 7 4.56 15.05 -15.20
CA LEU A 7 5.86 14.66 -14.64
C LEU A 7 5.93 14.89 -13.13
N ILE A 8 5.44 16.04 -12.65
CA ILE A 8 5.38 16.36 -11.21
C ILE A 8 4.39 15.44 -10.48
N ALA A 9 3.23 15.15 -11.06
CA ALA A 9 2.27 14.23 -10.47
C ALA A 9 2.82 12.79 -10.41
N SER A 10 3.53 12.36 -11.45
CA SER A 10 4.14 11.03 -11.52
C SER A 10 5.29 10.88 -10.51
N SER A 11 6.11 11.91 -10.34
CA SER A 11 7.16 11.89 -9.32
C SER A 11 6.59 11.92 -7.91
N ALA A 12 5.56 12.72 -7.65
CA ALA A 12 4.84 12.73 -6.37
C ALA A 12 4.21 11.36 -6.07
N PHE A 13 3.57 10.72 -7.06
CA PHE A 13 3.05 9.36 -6.92
C PHE A 13 4.16 8.36 -6.58
N GLY A 14 5.31 8.45 -7.24
CA GLY A 14 6.48 7.64 -6.90
C GLY A 14 6.92 7.79 -5.44
N LEU A 15 6.91 9.01 -4.91
CA LEU A 15 7.20 9.27 -3.49
C LEU A 15 6.12 8.71 -2.56
N TYR A 16 4.83 8.77 -2.94
CA TYR A 16 3.75 8.19 -2.14
C TYR A 16 3.80 6.66 -2.07
N VAL A 17 4.33 6.00 -3.10
CA VAL A 17 4.51 4.54 -3.11
C VAL A 17 5.60 4.10 -2.11
N ILE A 18 6.56 4.97 -1.81
CA ILE A 18 7.59 4.72 -0.79
C ILE A 18 6.94 4.81 0.59
N CYS A 19 6.41 3.69 1.05
CA CYS A 19 5.92 3.54 2.41
C CYS A 19 6.80 2.54 3.18
N PRO A 20 7.21 2.88 4.42
CA PRO A 20 8.10 2.03 5.22
C PRO A 20 7.55 0.62 5.43
N ARG A 21 6.22 0.46 5.42
CA ARG A 21 5.55 -0.84 5.51
C ARG A 21 5.89 -1.79 4.36
N MET A 22 5.76 -1.34 3.11
CA MET A 22 6.02 -2.20 1.93
C MET A 22 7.50 -2.60 1.87
N SER A 23 8.40 -1.65 2.16
CA SER A 23 9.84 -1.89 2.17
C SER A 23 10.23 -2.94 3.23
N ALA A 24 9.74 -2.80 4.46
CA ALA A 24 10.02 -3.74 5.53
C ALA A 24 9.59 -5.18 5.17
N MET A 25 8.40 -5.33 4.58
CA MET A 25 7.84 -6.64 4.24
C MET A 25 8.62 -7.33 3.11
N ILE A 26 9.00 -6.57 2.07
CA ILE A 26 9.77 -7.10 0.94
C ILE A 26 11.19 -7.50 1.39
N VAL A 27 11.81 -6.73 2.30
CA VAL A 27 13.13 -7.06 2.85
C VAL A 27 13.08 -8.34 3.68
N GLN A 28 12.07 -8.51 4.54
CA GLN A 28 11.88 -9.76 5.29
C GLN A 28 11.63 -10.95 4.35
N GLN A 29 10.80 -10.76 3.32
CA GLN A 29 10.51 -11.80 2.34
C GLN A 29 11.74 -12.21 1.53
N ALA A 30 12.54 -11.25 1.08
CA ALA A 30 13.78 -11.51 0.35
C ALA A 30 14.78 -12.28 1.22
N LYS A 31 14.87 -11.92 2.52
CA LYS A 31 15.73 -12.61 3.49
C LYS A 31 15.27 -14.04 3.77
N MET A 32 13.97 -14.26 3.95
CA MET A 32 13.39 -15.59 4.25
C MET A 32 13.46 -16.56 3.06
N LYS A 33 13.32 -16.06 1.82
CA LYS A 33 13.37 -16.90 0.60
C LYS A 33 14.73 -16.89 -0.13
N GLY A 34 15.73 -16.15 0.36
CA GLY A 34 17.04 -16.03 -0.29
C GLY A 34 16.96 -15.43 -1.70
N LEU A 35 15.95 -14.60 -1.97
CA LEU A 35 15.69 -14.04 -3.29
C LEU A 35 16.43 -12.72 -3.48
N ASN A 36 16.80 -12.40 -4.73
CA ASN A 36 17.35 -11.11 -5.06
C ASN A 36 16.30 -10.00 -4.85
N LEU A 37 16.53 -9.17 -3.84
CA LEU A 37 15.65 -8.08 -3.42
C LEU A 37 15.25 -7.16 -4.59
N TYR A 38 16.21 -6.80 -5.44
CA TYR A 38 15.97 -5.90 -6.57
C TYR A 38 15.01 -6.52 -7.59
N ALA A 39 15.12 -7.81 -7.87
CA ALA A 39 14.23 -8.49 -8.80
C ALA A 39 12.78 -8.54 -8.28
N VAL A 40 12.60 -8.78 -6.98
CA VAL A 40 11.28 -8.78 -6.32
C VAL A 40 10.63 -7.40 -6.36
N ILE A 41 11.41 -6.34 -6.11
CA ILE A 41 10.91 -4.95 -6.17
C ILE A 41 10.48 -4.58 -7.59
N VAL A 42 11.31 -4.88 -8.60
CA VAL A 42 11.02 -4.50 -9.99
C VAL A 42 9.80 -5.25 -10.53
N LEU A 43 9.74 -6.57 -10.35
CA LEU A 43 8.60 -7.37 -10.80
C LEU A 43 7.34 -7.06 -10.00
N GLY A 44 7.47 -6.87 -8.68
CA GLY A 44 6.37 -6.49 -7.80
C GLY A 44 5.79 -5.12 -8.17
N ALA A 45 6.63 -4.14 -8.49
CA ALA A 45 6.19 -2.82 -8.95
C ALA A 45 5.44 -2.93 -10.29
N LEU A 46 5.93 -3.73 -11.24
CA LEU A 46 5.28 -3.93 -12.53
C LEU A 46 3.88 -4.56 -12.36
N ILE A 47 3.74 -5.54 -11.47
CA ILE A 47 2.44 -6.15 -11.14
C ILE A 47 1.55 -5.17 -10.35
N SER A 48 2.13 -4.27 -9.55
CA SER A 48 1.36 -3.32 -8.73
C SER A 48 0.67 -2.24 -9.55
N ILE A 49 1.21 -1.86 -10.72
CA ILE A 49 0.64 -0.83 -11.60
C ILE A 49 -0.84 -1.12 -11.93
N PRO A 50 -1.23 -2.28 -12.50
CA PRO A 50 -2.64 -2.56 -12.77
C PRO A 50 -3.50 -2.62 -11.51
N LEU A 51 -2.95 -3.11 -10.38
CA LEU A 51 -3.67 -3.14 -9.10
C LEU A 51 -3.99 -1.72 -8.59
N PHE A 52 -3.06 -0.78 -8.71
CA PHE A 52 -3.29 0.63 -8.36
C PHE A 52 -4.35 1.28 -9.25
N VAL A 53 -4.39 0.94 -10.54
CA VAL A 53 -5.45 1.41 -11.45
C VAL A 53 -6.82 0.88 -11.01
N ILE A 54 -6.92 -0.40 -10.64
CA ILE A 54 -8.17 -0.97 -10.13
C ILE A 54 -8.58 -0.30 -8.82
N LEU A 55 -7.64 -0.15 -7.88
CA LEU A 55 -7.93 0.43 -6.56
C LEU A 55 -8.33 1.89 -6.67
N SER A 56 -7.66 2.70 -7.50
CA SER A 56 -8.05 4.09 -7.75
C SER A 56 -9.45 4.19 -8.35
N ARG A 57 -9.82 3.30 -9.28
CA ARG A 57 -11.18 3.25 -9.85
C ARG A 57 -12.23 2.88 -8.82
N ILE A 58 -11.92 1.95 -7.91
CA ILE A 58 -12.80 1.59 -6.79
C ILE A 58 -12.96 2.78 -5.83
N THR A 59 -11.87 3.45 -5.46
CA THR A 59 -11.91 4.63 -4.58
C THR A 59 -12.77 5.74 -5.16
N ILE A 60 -12.65 6.02 -6.46
CA ILE A 60 -13.45 7.06 -7.12
C ILE A 60 -14.93 6.68 -7.21
N ARG A 61 -15.25 5.41 -7.46
CA ARG A 61 -16.64 4.96 -7.73
C ARG A 61 -17.42 4.57 -6.47
N PHE A 62 -16.76 3.98 -5.49
CA PHE A 62 -17.39 3.41 -4.29
C PHE A 62 -16.96 4.12 -2.99
N GLY A 63 -16.03 5.07 -3.07
CA GLY A 63 -15.54 5.82 -1.92
C GLY A 63 -14.47 5.09 -1.11
N THR A 64 -14.00 5.76 -0.05
CA THR A 64 -12.85 5.33 0.77
C THR A 64 -13.10 4.03 1.52
N GLY A 65 -14.34 3.75 1.95
CA GLY A 65 -14.67 2.52 2.67
C GLY A 65 -14.43 1.23 1.87
N TRP A 66 -14.81 1.23 0.59
CA TRP A 66 -14.60 0.08 -0.30
C TRP A 66 -13.13 -0.06 -0.72
N ALA A 67 -12.41 1.05 -0.83
CA ALA A 67 -10.97 1.03 -1.06
C ALA A 67 -10.22 0.34 0.08
N ILE A 68 -10.62 0.60 1.33
CA ILE A 68 -10.02 -0.05 2.52
C ILE A 68 -10.33 -1.55 2.51
N LEU A 69 -11.58 -1.94 2.21
CA LEU A 69 -11.95 -3.36 2.16
C LEU A 69 -11.17 -4.11 1.07
N PHE A 70 -11.02 -3.50 -0.11
CA PHE A 70 -10.25 -4.08 -1.21
C PHE A 70 -8.75 -4.16 -0.89
N ALA A 71 -8.20 -3.14 -0.23
CA ALA A 71 -6.81 -3.16 0.26
C ALA A 71 -6.60 -4.28 1.28
N ALA A 72 -7.51 -4.43 2.25
CA ALA A 72 -7.47 -5.51 3.24
C ALA A 72 -7.58 -6.90 2.59
N ALA A 73 -8.46 -7.06 1.60
CA ALA A 73 -8.54 -8.30 0.82
C ALA A 73 -7.25 -8.58 0.04
N GLY A 74 -6.61 -7.55 -0.51
CA GLY A 74 -5.30 -7.65 -1.17
C GLY A 74 -4.19 -8.10 -0.20
N ASP A 75 -4.15 -7.57 1.01
CA ASP A 75 -3.20 -7.97 2.05
C ASP A 75 -3.40 -9.44 2.48
N VAL A 76 -4.66 -9.90 2.59
CA VAL A 76 -4.99 -11.32 2.88
C VAL A 76 -4.62 -12.23 1.70
N ALA A 77 -4.89 -11.82 0.46
CA ALA A 77 -4.49 -12.56 -0.72
C ALA A 77 -2.97 -12.67 -0.84
N ALA A 78 -2.23 -11.59 -0.57
CA ALA A 78 -0.78 -11.60 -0.51
C ALA A 78 -0.28 -12.56 0.59
N ALA A 79 -0.92 -12.57 1.76
CA ALA A 79 -0.61 -13.51 2.84
C ALA A 79 -0.82 -14.98 2.44
N ALA A 80 -1.92 -15.27 1.73
CA ALA A 80 -2.21 -16.60 1.20
C ALA A 80 -1.18 -17.04 0.14
N LEU A 81 -0.80 -16.15 -0.80
CA LEU A 81 0.23 -16.45 -1.81
C LEU A 81 1.62 -16.66 -1.20
N LEU A 82 1.91 -16.00 -0.08
CA LEU A 82 3.16 -16.19 0.64
C LEU A 82 3.21 -17.54 1.38
N GLY A 83 2.08 -18.25 1.47
CA GLY A 83 1.95 -19.66 1.85
C GLY A 83 2.25 -19.97 3.33
N VAL A 84 2.99 -19.12 4.01
CA VAL A 84 3.47 -19.35 5.38
C VAL A 84 3.88 -18.00 5.97
N ILE A 85 2.93 -17.07 6.12
CA ILE A 85 3.22 -15.91 6.95
C ILE A 85 3.28 -16.40 8.40
N ASP A 86 4.50 -16.41 8.94
CA ASP A 86 4.79 -16.56 10.36
C ASP A 86 3.73 -15.83 11.20
N LEU A 87 3.21 -16.46 12.25
CA LEU A 87 2.09 -15.91 13.04
C LEU A 87 2.36 -14.45 13.48
N LYS A 88 3.63 -14.14 13.73
CA LYS A 88 4.15 -12.81 14.06
C LYS A 88 3.87 -11.76 12.97
N THR A 89 4.15 -12.09 11.70
CA THR A 89 3.97 -11.17 10.57
C THR A 89 2.48 -10.95 10.27
N GLY A 90 1.64 -11.96 10.50
CA GLY A 90 0.17 -11.82 10.43
C GLY A 90 -0.37 -10.88 11.51
N VAL A 91 0.16 -10.98 12.73
CA VAL A 91 -0.17 -10.06 13.84
C VAL A 91 0.32 -8.63 13.55
N GLU A 92 1.53 -8.48 13.00
CA GLU A 92 2.05 -7.17 12.56
C GLU A 92 1.15 -6.53 11.49
N LEU A 93 0.70 -7.31 10.50
CA LEU A 93 -0.28 -6.87 9.50
C LEU A 93 -1.60 -6.42 10.13
N ALA A 94 -2.15 -7.20 11.07
CA ALA A 94 -3.41 -6.85 11.73
C ALA A 94 -3.30 -5.53 12.52
N ILE A 95 -2.21 -5.35 13.27
CA ILE A 95 -1.96 -4.11 14.03
C ILE A 95 -1.84 -2.90 13.09
N ILE A 96 -1.07 -3.04 12.00
CA ILE A 96 -0.88 -1.96 11.02
C ILE A 96 -2.21 -1.58 10.37
N THR A 97 -3.04 -2.55 9.98
CA THR A 97 -4.34 -2.29 9.35
C THR A 97 -5.26 -1.49 10.28
N VAL A 98 -5.29 -1.84 11.57
CA VAL A 98 -6.05 -1.07 12.59
C VAL A 98 -5.50 0.35 12.71
N PHE A 99 -4.18 0.51 12.77
CA PHE A 99 -3.54 1.82 12.91
C PHE A 99 -3.80 2.72 11.69
N VAL A 100 -3.70 2.17 10.49
CA VAL A 100 -3.99 2.88 9.23
C VAL A 100 -5.47 3.24 9.14
N TYR A 101 -6.38 2.34 9.52
CA TYR A 101 -7.81 2.62 9.55
C TYR A 101 -8.13 3.81 10.47
N ILE A 102 -7.57 3.79 11.68
CA ILE A 102 -7.70 4.87 12.67
C ILE A 102 -7.10 6.16 12.12
N GLY A 103 -5.89 6.10 11.54
CA GLY A 103 -5.20 7.24 10.95
C GLY A 103 -5.96 7.89 9.79
N ILE A 104 -6.51 7.11 8.86
CA ILE A 104 -7.33 7.60 7.73
C ILE A 104 -8.58 8.32 8.25
N ARG A 105 -9.19 7.84 9.33
CA ARG A 105 -10.39 8.44 9.92
C ARG A 105 -10.07 9.70 10.73
N LEU A 106 -8.94 9.72 11.43
CA LEU A 106 -8.48 10.86 12.22
C LEU A 106 -7.89 12.00 11.38
N ALA A 107 -7.19 11.68 10.29
CA ALA A 107 -6.53 12.66 9.44
C ALA A 107 -7.45 13.83 9.00
N PRO A 108 -8.65 13.61 8.44
CA PRO A 108 -9.55 14.71 8.05
C PRO A 108 -10.14 15.47 9.25
N VAL A 109 -10.30 14.80 10.40
CA VAL A 109 -10.85 15.41 11.63
C VAL A 109 -9.82 16.36 12.26
N ILE A 110 -8.56 15.94 12.31
CA ILE A 110 -7.47 16.73 12.88
C ILE A 110 -7.07 17.85 11.92
N SER A 111 -6.94 17.57 10.62
CA SER A 111 -6.63 18.62 9.64
C SER A 111 -7.72 19.69 9.60
N GLY A 112 -8.99 19.30 9.70
CA GLY A 112 -10.12 20.21 9.81
C GLY A 112 -10.17 21.01 11.12
N ARG A 113 -9.40 20.66 12.16
CA ARG A 113 -9.27 21.43 13.41
C ARG A 113 -8.06 22.38 13.41
N ILE A 114 -7.02 22.06 12.64
CA ILE A 114 -5.76 22.82 12.59
C ILE A 114 -5.80 23.89 11.50
N PHE A 115 -6.44 23.59 10.35
CA PHE A 115 -6.55 24.50 9.21
C PHE A 115 -7.95 25.14 9.09
N GLN A 116 -8.70 25.20 10.20
CA GLN A 116 -9.92 26.01 10.31
C GLN A 116 -9.59 27.46 10.66
#